data_AF-A0A2V7J6C1-F1
#
_entry.id   AF-A0A2V7J6C1-F1
#
_cell.length_a   1.000
_cell.length_b   1.000
_cell.length_c   1.000
_cell.angle_alpha   90.00
_cell.angle_beta   90.00
_cell.angle_gamma   90.00
#
_symmetry.space_group_name_H-M   'P 1'
#
loop_
_entity.id
_entity.type
_entity.pdbx_description
1 polymer ?
#
loop_
_entity_poly.entity_id
_entity_poly.type
_entity_poly.pdbx_seq_one_letter_code
_entity_poly.pdbx_strand_id
1 'polypeptide(L)'
;MQELTPLGFSSLGDVGEQRKDGSLAVSRWFGHSGGTISGWLGFITTKRGPRLLAFLVTEASGPIYCTSLRGGTGLSLARPPHVSHADYEMSMSLVEMVGGHRERLSSFTTERMPLTGVATLDEAIELMERLHQARMTWRASVGEDELLRADLRSVLANSYRKMAAEDFWLIYSHAAEWLDFHPARAPEPSAPLGSALADFLASTQTGPEVEQGALGAESDWLFHCEFEIQGKRLQLLDVLMAGNDGEGVILEVSPGVHVVEARVMTYGIDRRISRVRVHPKGEIGTPGALAGEVGVDLAAVAICDVDRLAAWAQDHEDEWQRWGNQLWYGRTTPAGLYPCEPAKTVVPFVDSGFGDGTYPVYYSMNDGRAVGLEAVFLRSPDARERVVHL
;
A
#
# COMPACT_ATOMS: atom_id res chain seq x y z
N MET A 1 20.53 -9.41 24.78
CA MET A 1 20.08 -9.52 26.19
C MET A 1 21.23 -9.45 27.19
N GLN A 2 22.33 -10.19 27.02
CA GLN A 2 23.47 -10.13 27.97
C GLN A 2 23.99 -8.71 28.25
N GLU A 3 24.04 -7.82 27.25
CA GLU A 3 24.39 -6.40 27.44
C GLU A 3 23.32 -5.56 28.15
N LEU A 4 22.03 -5.92 27.99
CA LEU A 4 20.89 -5.14 28.48
C LEU A 4 20.51 -5.51 29.91
N THR A 5 20.69 -6.77 30.32
CA THR A 5 20.33 -7.24 31.66
C THR A 5 21.05 -6.50 32.79
N PRO A 6 22.37 -6.24 32.73
CA PRO A 6 23.05 -5.41 33.73
C PRO A 6 22.52 -3.98 33.83
N LEU A 7 21.84 -3.50 32.78
CA LEU A 7 21.23 -2.16 32.74
C LEU A 7 19.79 -2.15 33.26
N GLY A 8 19.30 -3.27 33.79
CA GLY A 8 17.95 -3.40 34.35
C GLY A 8 16.89 -3.85 33.34
N PHE A 9 17.26 -4.35 32.16
CA PHE A 9 16.28 -4.84 31.18
C PHE A 9 16.06 -6.36 31.27
N SER A 10 14.82 -6.77 31.01
CA SER A 10 14.40 -8.16 30.93
C SER A 10 13.64 -8.43 29.62
N SER A 11 13.59 -9.70 29.21
CA SER A 11 12.86 -10.10 28.00
C SER A 11 11.35 -10.04 28.28
N LEU A 12 10.58 -9.45 27.37
CA LEU A 12 9.12 -9.46 27.40
C LEU A 12 8.55 -10.60 26.55
N GLY A 13 9.26 -11.01 25.50
CA GLY A 13 8.88 -12.11 24.63
C GLY A 13 9.45 -11.93 23.22
N ASP A 14 9.01 -12.79 22.30
CA ASP A 14 9.37 -12.72 20.88
C ASP A 14 8.09 -12.52 20.06
N VAL A 15 8.16 -11.67 19.02
CA VAL A 15 7.06 -11.42 18.07
C VAL A 15 7.55 -11.78 16.68
N GLY A 16 6.78 -12.60 15.98
CA GLY A 16 7.00 -12.94 14.59
C GLY A 16 6.04 -12.17 13.68
N GLU A 17 6.58 -11.49 12.69
CA GLU A 17 5.83 -10.84 11.61
C GLU A 17 6.04 -11.65 10.33
N GLN A 18 4.97 -12.26 9.82
CA GLN A 18 5.03 -12.93 8.53
C GLN A 18 5.03 -11.89 7.42
N ARG A 19 6.09 -11.90 6.61
CA ARG A 19 6.21 -11.05 5.44
C ARG A 19 5.42 -11.62 4.28
N LYS A 20 5.13 -10.76 3.30
CA LYS A 20 4.39 -11.12 2.07
C LYS A 20 5.06 -12.23 1.27
N ASP A 21 6.39 -12.36 1.34
CA ASP A 21 7.16 -13.45 0.71
C ASP A 21 7.09 -14.79 1.49
N GLY A 22 6.26 -14.85 2.53
CA GLY A 22 6.13 -16.00 3.43
C GLY A 22 7.26 -16.13 4.45
N SER A 23 8.29 -15.30 4.38
CA SER A 23 9.38 -15.31 5.37
C SER A 23 8.91 -14.73 6.70
N LEU A 24 9.53 -15.15 7.80
CA LEU A 24 9.20 -14.69 9.14
C LEU A 24 10.28 -13.73 9.66
N ALA A 25 9.90 -12.48 9.93
CA ALA A 25 10.74 -11.55 10.67
C ALA A 25 10.48 -11.71 12.16
N VAL A 26 11.48 -12.14 12.91
CA VAL A 26 11.36 -12.30 14.37
C VAL A 26 12.05 -11.15 15.08
N SER A 27 11.35 -10.55 16.03
CA SER A 27 11.85 -9.51 16.92
C SER A 27 11.76 -9.97 18.37
N ARG A 28 12.82 -9.70 19.16
CA ARG A 28 12.85 -9.95 20.60
C ARG A 28 12.57 -8.67 21.36
N TRP A 29 11.50 -8.67 22.13
CA TRP A 29 11.05 -7.52 22.91
C TRP A 29 11.61 -7.55 24.33
N PHE A 30 11.86 -6.38 24.87
CA PHE A 30 12.45 -6.22 26.18
C PHE A 30 11.96 -4.94 26.87
N GLY A 31 11.97 -4.94 28.19
CA GLY A 31 11.49 -3.84 29.03
C GLY A 31 12.43 -3.59 30.20
N HIS A 32 12.59 -2.32 30.58
CA HIS A 32 13.37 -1.91 31.74
C HIS A 32 12.59 -2.18 33.03
N SER A 33 13.27 -2.51 34.12
CA SER A 33 12.66 -2.85 35.42
C SER A 33 11.87 -1.68 36.04
N GLY A 34 12.17 -0.45 35.63
CA GLY A 34 11.38 0.74 36.00
C GLY A 34 10.08 0.89 35.20
N GLY A 35 9.81 0.01 34.23
CA GLY A 35 8.62 0.00 33.38
C GLY A 35 8.58 1.07 32.30
N THR A 36 9.41 2.11 32.34
CA THR A 36 9.22 3.28 31.45
C THR A 36 9.88 3.16 30.08
N ILE A 37 10.82 2.24 29.90
CA ILE A 37 11.54 2.06 28.63
C ILE A 37 11.26 0.64 28.13
N SER A 38 10.73 0.53 26.92
CA SER A 38 10.61 -0.74 26.21
C SER A 38 11.29 -0.67 24.85
N GLY A 39 11.44 -1.81 24.20
CA GLY A 39 12.11 -1.87 22.92
C GLY A 39 12.13 -3.28 22.34
N TRP A 40 12.73 -3.38 21.16
CA TRP A 40 12.92 -4.65 20.49
C TRP A 40 14.26 -4.74 19.77
N LEU A 41 14.75 -5.97 19.63
CA LEU A 41 15.90 -6.36 18.82
C LEU A 41 15.40 -7.14 17.62
N GLY A 42 15.86 -6.81 16.42
CA GLY A 42 15.43 -7.50 15.20
C GLY A 42 16.54 -7.54 14.16
N PHE A 43 16.43 -8.43 13.18
CA PHE A 43 17.37 -8.49 12.08
C PHE A 43 16.78 -7.86 10.81
N ILE A 44 17.57 -7.03 10.14
CA ILE A 44 17.30 -6.60 8.78
C ILE A 44 18.31 -7.22 7.82
N THR A 45 17.86 -7.59 6.63
CA THR A 45 18.77 -8.05 5.57
C THR A 45 19.28 -6.83 4.81
N THR A 46 20.60 -6.68 4.74
CA THR A 46 21.23 -5.63 3.92
C THR A 46 22.02 -6.28 2.79
N LYS A 47 22.45 -5.49 1.79
CA LYS A 47 23.40 -5.96 0.75
C LYS A 47 24.69 -6.56 1.34
N ARG A 48 25.05 -6.21 2.58
CA ARG A 48 26.23 -6.72 3.31
C ARG A 48 25.86 -7.81 4.34
N GLY A 49 24.73 -8.48 4.15
CA GLY A 49 24.21 -9.52 5.05
C GLY A 49 23.27 -9.01 6.14
N PRO A 50 22.79 -9.90 7.02
CA PRO A 50 21.88 -9.57 8.11
C PRO A 50 22.57 -8.65 9.14
N ARG A 51 21.82 -7.67 9.65
CA ARG A 51 22.25 -6.67 10.62
C ARG A 51 21.27 -6.62 11.78
N LEU A 52 21.79 -6.63 13.01
CA LEU A 52 21.00 -6.50 14.22
C LEU A 52 20.63 -5.03 14.45
N LEU A 53 19.35 -4.74 14.47
CA LEU A 53 18.77 -3.48 14.92
C LEU A 53 18.39 -3.56 16.40
N ALA A 54 18.48 -2.42 17.08
CA ALA A 54 17.86 -2.22 18.38
C ALA A 54 17.03 -0.94 18.36
N PHE A 55 15.81 -1.02 18.87
CA PHE A 55 14.92 0.13 19.00
C PHE A 55 14.50 0.28 20.46
N LEU A 56 14.51 1.52 20.96
CA LEU A 56 14.00 1.88 22.29
C LEU A 56 12.89 2.91 22.13
N VAL A 57 11.85 2.80 22.94
CA VAL A 57 10.71 3.70 22.98
C VAL A 57 10.28 3.96 24.43
N THR A 58 9.88 5.21 24.67
CA THR A 58 9.22 5.67 25.88
C THR A 58 8.11 6.64 25.48
N GLU A 59 6.94 6.50 26.07
CA GLU A 59 5.85 7.47 25.98
C GLU A 59 5.82 8.35 27.22
N ALA A 60 5.74 9.65 27.00
CA ALA A 60 5.44 10.65 28.01
C ALA A 60 4.02 11.19 27.77
N SER A 61 3.41 11.83 28.77
CA SER A 61 2.05 12.39 28.75
C SER A 61 1.50 12.78 27.36
N GLY A 62 0.52 12.02 26.86
CA GLY A 62 -0.14 12.29 25.58
C GLY A 62 0.69 11.77 24.39
N PRO A 63 0.76 12.49 23.25
CA PRO A 63 1.45 12.02 22.06
C PRO A 63 2.97 12.23 22.13
N ILE A 64 3.58 12.46 23.29
CA ILE A 64 5.02 12.78 23.37
C ILE A 64 5.82 11.49 23.49
N TYR A 65 6.80 11.28 22.62
CA TYR A 65 7.60 10.05 22.62
C TYR A 65 9.10 10.37 22.61
N CYS A 66 9.88 9.52 23.29
CA CYS A 66 11.32 9.40 23.05
C CYS A 66 11.59 8.08 22.35
N THR A 67 12.30 8.14 21.23
CA THR A 67 12.67 6.94 20.46
C THR A 67 14.15 6.94 20.17
N SER A 68 14.74 5.75 20.05
CA SER A 68 16.15 5.60 19.71
C SER A 68 16.36 4.37 18.87
N LEU A 69 17.11 4.49 17.79
CA LEU A 69 17.38 3.41 16.87
C LEU A 69 18.88 3.19 16.75
N ARG A 70 19.34 1.98 17.02
CA ARG A 70 20.69 1.53 16.64
C ARG A 70 20.60 0.67 15.41
N GLY A 71 20.97 1.25 14.28
CA GLY A 71 20.87 0.63 12.97
C GLY A 71 21.65 1.30 11.85
N GLY A 72 22.37 2.39 12.18
CA GLY A 72 22.77 3.40 11.21
C GLY A 72 21.66 4.42 10.97
N THR A 73 21.99 5.49 10.25
CA THR A 73 21.02 6.49 9.79
C THR A 73 20.12 5.85 8.75
N GLY A 74 19.01 5.26 9.18
CA GLY A 74 17.95 4.87 8.26
C GLY A 74 17.40 6.11 7.55
N LEU A 75 16.93 5.94 6.32
CA LEU A 75 16.09 6.94 5.65
C LEU A 75 14.77 7.03 6.42
N SER A 76 14.78 7.78 7.52
CA SER A 76 13.58 8.01 8.29
C SER A 76 12.85 9.22 7.74
N LEU A 77 11.58 9.02 7.43
CA LEU A 77 10.68 10.12 7.12
C LEU A 77 10.56 11.06 8.32
N ALA A 78 10.03 12.25 8.06
CA ALA A 78 9.76 13.24 9.08
C ALA A 78 8.88 12.64 10.17
N ARG A 79 9.23 13.04 11.39
CA ARG A 79 8.52 12.65 12.60
C ARG A 79 7.79 13.87 13.14
N PRO A 80 6.69 13.67 13.88
CA PRO A 80 6.02 14.76 14.56
C PRO A 80 7.00 15.51 15.50
N PRO A 81 6.86 16.83 15.68
CA PRO A 81 7.72 17.61 16.57
C PRO A 81 7.76 17.11 18.02
N HIS A 82 6.70 16.43 18.47
CA HIS A 82 6.59 15.84 19.80
C HIS A 82 7.26 14.45 19.93
N VAL A 83 7.85 13.92 18.86
CA VAL A 83 8.65 12.67 18.89
C VAL A 83 10.13 13.03 18.89
N SER A 84 10.76 12.97 20.07
CA SER A 84 12.22 13.02 20.19
C SER A 84 12.83 11.73 19.65
N HIS A 85 13.83 11.85 18.79
CA HIS A 85 14.47 10.70 18.15
C HIS A 85 15.99 10.86 18.13
N ALA A 86 16.70 9.73 18.22
CA ALA A 86 18.12 9.68 17.90
C ALA A 86 18.51 8.37 17.23
N ASP A 87 19.31 8.51 16.18
CA ASP A 87 19.95 7.40 15.48
C ASP A 87 21.35 7.17 16.06
N TYR A 88 21.67 5.90 16.25
CA TYR A 88 22.94 5.41 16.75
C TYR A 88 23.59 4.56 15.66
N GLU A 89 24.88 4.81 15.43
CA GLU A 89 25.71 3.96 14.60
C GLU A 89 25.71 2.52 15.13
N MET A 90 25.82 1.56 14.21
CA MET A 90 25.91 0.13 14.57
C MET A 90 27.15 -0.20 15.41
N SER A 91 28.19 0.63 15.34
CA SER A 91 29.44 0.50 16.11
C SER A 91 29.23 0.78 17.60
N MET A 92 28.19 1.53 17.98
CA MET A 92 27.92 1.85 19.39
C MET A 92 27.35 0.66 20.15
N SER A 93 27.78 0.53 21.41
CA SER A 93 27.26 -0.49 22.33
C SER A 93 25.79 -0.24 22.68
N LEU A 94 25.07 -1.28 23.11
CA LEU A 94 23.71 -1.07 23.64
C LEU A 94 23.72 -0.24 24.92
N VAL A 95 24.81 -0.30 25.69
CA VAL A 95 25.02 0.49 26.91
C VAL A 95 25.02 1.98 26.60
N GLU A 96 25.78 2.40 25.59
CA GLU A 96 25.85 3.81 25.16
C GLU A 96 24.50 4.30 24.61
N MET A 97 23.84 3.47 23.79
CA MET A 97 22.50 3.76 23.26
C MET A 97 21.48 3.99 24.39
N VAL A 98 21.43 3.08 25.37
CA VAL A 98 20.56 3.20 26.56
C VAL A 98 20.91 4.45 27.37
N GLY A 99 22.20 4.74 27.57
CA GLY A 99 22.68 5.93 28.26
C GLY A 99 22.15 7.21 27.62
N GLY A 100 22.33 7.37 26.30
CA GLY A 100 21.84 8.53 25.58
C GLY A 100 20.31 8.60 25.48
N HIS A 101 19.60 7.45 25.47
CA HIS A 101 18.15 7.43 25.59
C HIS A 101 17.69 7.99 26.94
N ARG A 102 18.30 7.55 28.05
CA ARG A 102 18.01 8.05 29.40
C ARG A 102 18.32 9.53 29.55
N GLU A 103 19.41 10.00 28.95
CA GLU A 103 19.75 11.43 28.93
C GLU A 103 18.65 12.25 28.25
N ARG A 104 18.13 11.82 27.10
CA ARG A 104 16.98 12.49 26.46
C ARG A 104 15.70 12.39 27.29
N LEU A 105 15.47 11.30 28.01
CA LEU A 105 14.32 11.20 28.91
C LEU A 105 14.40 12.21 30.07
N SER A 106 15.60 12.60 30.48
CA SER A 106 15.77 13.54 31.58
C SER A 106 15.05 14.87 31.31
N SER A 107 15.02 15.36 30.06
CA SER A 107 14.30 16.59 29.72
C SER A 107 12.79 16.47 29.95
N PHE A 108 12.19 15.31 29.67
CA PHE A 108 10.77 15.07 29.93
C PHE A 108 10.46 15.01 31.43
N THR A 109 11.37 14.39 32.20
CA THR A 109 11.21 14.31 33.66
C THR A 109 11.41 15.66 34.36
N THR A 110 12.30 16.52 33.85
CA THR A 110 12.47 17.89 34.34
C THR A 110 11.19 18.71 34.15
N GLU A 111 10.46 18.47 33.06
CA GLU A 111 9.14 19.06 32.79
C GLU A 111 8.00 18.41 33.57
N ARG A 112 8.31 17.46 34.48
CA ARG A 112 7.35 16.70 35.30
C ARG A 112 6.29 15.95 34.49
N MET A 113 6.64 15.55 33.27
CA MET A 113 5.74 14.74 32.46
C MET A 113 5.67 13.31 33.02
N PRO A 114 4.48 12.75 33.30
CA PRO A 114 4.36 11.35 33.64
C PRO A 114 4.80 10.49 32.45
N LEU A 115 5.56 9.43 32.75
CA LEU A 115 5.96 8.41 31.78
C LEU A 115 4.99 7.24 31.86
N THR A 116 4.59 6.70 30.71
CA THR A 116 3.76 5.49 30.65
C THR A 116 4.58 4.27 31.04
N GLY A 117 4.04 3.44 31.93
CA GLY A 117 4.64 2.15 32.30
C GLY A 117 4.29 1.06 31.29
N VAL A 118 5.25 0.18 31.02
CA VAL A 118 5.18 -1.01 30.18
C VAL A 118 5.86 -2.15 30.93
N ALA A 119 5.08 -3.15 31.33
CA ALA A 119 5.52 -4.31 32.09
C ALA A 119 5.40 -5.62 31.28
N THR A 120 4.56 -5.64 30.24
CA THR A 120 4.24 -6.83 29.45
C THR A 120 4.55 -6.65 27.97
N LEU A 121 4.55 -7.76 27.22
CA LEU A 121 4.71 -7.73 25.77
C LEU A 121 3.55 -6.99 25.08
N ASP A 122 2.32 -7.27 25.49
CA ASP A 122 1.11 -6.68 24.90
C ASP A 122 1.12 -5.15 25.08
N GLU A 123 1.45 -4.65 26.27
CA GLU A 123 1.59 -3.21 26.53
C GLU A 123 2.69 -2.56 25.67
N ALA A 124 3.77 -3.30 25.35
CA ALA A 124 4.84 -2.81 24.49
C ALA A 124 4.41 -2.73 23.02
N ILE A 125 3.58 -3.68 22.57
CA ILE A 125 2.97 -3.67 21.23
C ILE A 125 1.98 -2.50 21.12
N GLU A 126 1.07 -2.35 22.10
CA GLU A 126 0.13 -1.24 22.15
C GLU A 126 0.84 0.13 22.16
N LEU A 127 1.97 0.24 22.87
CA LEU A 127 2.80 1.45 22.84
C LEU A 127 3.31 1.76 21.43
N MET A 128 3.75 0.76 20.67
CA MET A 128 4.19 0.95 19.29
C MET A 128 3.04 1.32 18.36
N GLU A 129 1.86 0.75 18.55
CA GLU A 129 0.65 1.12 17.81
C GLU A 129 0.26 2.58 18.08
N ARG A 130 0.27 3.03 19.34
CA ARG A 130 0.01 4.44 19.69
C ARG A 130 1.04 5.39 19.07
N LEU A 131 2.33 5.03 19.11
CA LEU A 131 3.39 5.80 18.44
C LEU A 131 3.15 5.87 16.93
N HIS A 132 2.77 4.75 16.29
CA HIS A 132 2.46 4.71 14.87
C HIS A 132 1.25 5.60 14.56
N GLN A 133 0.16 5.46 15.31
CA GLN A 133 -1.05 6.25 15.13
C GLN A 133 -0.78 7.75 15.31
N ALA A 134 -0.01 8.14 16.33
CA ALA A 134 0.37 9.53 16.55
C ALA A 134 1.16 10.10 15.36
N ARG A 135 2.04 9.31 14.75
CA ARG A 135 2.74 9.70 13.52
C ARG A 135 1.78 9.86 12.36
N MET A 136 0.90 8.89 12.13
CA MET A 136 -0.04 8.93 11.00
C MET A 136 -1.02 10.09 11.12
N THR A 137 -1.58 10.32 12.30
CA THR A 137 -2.46 11.46 12.58
C THR A 137 -1.75 12.79 12.34
N TRP A 138 -0.50 12.93 12.80
CA TRP A 138 0.27 14.14 12.51
C TRP A 138 0.55 14.30 11.01
N ARG A 139 1.00 13.25 10.32
CA ARG A 139 1.27 13.31 8.87
C ARG A 139 0.02 13.71 8.08
N ALA A 140 -1.14 13.16 8.43
CA ALA A 140 -2.41 13.53 7.81
C ALA A 140 -2.87 14.97 8.12
N SER A 141 -2.37 15.56 9.21
CA SER A 141 -2.68 16.94 9.59
C SER A 141 -1.75 18.00 8.95
N VAL A 142 -0.63 17.57 8.39
CA VAL A 142 0.37 18.45 7.78
C VAL A 142 0.08 18.56 6.29
N GLY A 143 0.12 19.78 5.75
CA GLY A 143 -0.04 19.99 4.31
C GLY A 143 1.05 19.26 3.53
N GLU A 144 0.70 18.72 2.36
CA GLU A 144 1.56 17.86 1.53
C GLU A 144 2.94 18.46 1.26
N ASP A 145 3.01 19.73 0.83
CA ASP A 145 4.26 20.46 0.58
C ASP A 145 5.15 20.57 1.83
N GLU A 146 4.53 20.78 3.00
CA GLU A 146 5.25 20.88 4.26
C GLU A 146 5.78 19.52 4.69
N LEU A 147 4.98 18.47 4.51
CA LEU A 147 5.35 17.10 4.83
C LEU A 147 6.51 16.62 3.95
N LEU A 148 6.45 16.87 2.64
CA LEU A 148 7.53 16.54 1.71
C LEU A 148 8.82 17.28 2.07
N ARG A 149 8.74 18.58 2.38
CA ARG A 149 9.90 19.35 2.85
C ARG A 149 10.48 18.77 4.14
N ALA A 150 9.63 18.36 5.07
CA ALA A 150 10.07 17.75 6.32
C ALA A 150 10.76 16.40 6.06
N ASP A 151 10.19 15.57 5.17
CA ASP A 151 10.73 14.27 4.79
C ASP A 151 12.11 14.42 4.14
N LEU A 152 12.24 15.36 3.18
CA LEU A 152 13.52 15.69 2.54
C LEU A 152 14.57 16.19 3.54
N ARG A 153 14.19 17.03 4.50
CA ARG A 153 15.10 17.48 5.58
C ARG A 153 15.59 16.31 6.42
N SER A 154 14.67 15.41 6.77
CA SER A 154 14.96 14.24 7.60
C SER A 154 15.90 13.27 6.88
N VAL A 155 15.65 13.01 5.59
CA VAL A 155 16.45 12.12 4.74
C VAL A 155 17.82 12.69 4.40
N LEU A 156 17.91 13.98 4.04
CA LEU A 156 19.14 14.61 3.54
C LEU A 156 20.01 15.21 4.65
N ALA A 157 19.48 15.36 5.86
CA ALA A 157 20.18 15.84 7.06
C ALA A 157 21.12 17.04 6.80
N ASN A 158 22.43 16.88 7.01
CA ASN A 158 23.43 17.94 6.84
C ASN A 158 23.60 18.41 5.38
N SER A 159 23.29 17.55 4.41
CA SER A 159 23.30 17.92 2.99
C SER A 159 22.16 18.90 2.68
N TYR A 160 21.08 18.88 3.47
CA TYR A 160 19.95 19.79 3.30
C TYR A 160 20.35 21.27 3.49
N ARG A 161 21.15 21.57 4.51
CA ARG A 161 21.57 22.95 4.81
C ARG A 161 22.55 23.52 3.80
N LYS A 162 23.22 22.66 3.02
CA LYS A 162 24.23 23.04 2.03
C LYS A 162 23.65 23.18 0.62
N MET A 163 22.39 22.78 0.41
CA MET A 163 21.69 23.02 -0.85
C MET A 163 21.39 24.51 -0.99
N ALA A 164 21.81 25.12 -2.10
CA ALA A 164 21.29 26.43 -2.49
C ALA A 164 19.77 26.30 -2.76
N ALA A 165 19.00 27.40 -2.65
CA ALA A 165 17.56 27.34 -2.89
C ALA A 165 17.20 26.79 -4.29
N GLU A 166 18.09 27.00 -5.26
CA GLU A 166 18.04 26.48 -6.62
C GLU A 166 18.42 24.98 -6.73
N ASP A 167 19.37 24.50 -5.91
CA ASP A 167 19.67 23.06 -5.77
C ASP A 167 18.56 22.32 -5.00
N PHE A 168 17.88 23.01 -4.08
CA PHE A 168 16.70 22.49 -3.40
C PHE A 168 15.61 22.21 -4.42
N TRP A 169 15.36 23.08 -5.42
CA TRP A 169 14.40 22.79 -6.49
C TRP A 169 14.85 21.64 -7.39
N LEU A 170 16.15 21.50 -7.64
CA LEU A 170 16.71 20.41 -8.46
C LEU A 170 16.67 19.05 -7.73
N ILE A 171 16.95 19.02 -6.42
CA ILE A 171 16.82 17.82 -5.58
C ILE A 171 15.37 17.60 -5.18
N TYR A 172 14.54 18.63 -5.06
CA TYR A 172 13.09 18.49 -4.95
C TYR A 172 12.54 17.87 -6.22
N SER A 173 12.99 18.29 -7.41
CA SER A 173 12.59 17.66 -8.68
C SER A 173 13.19 16.27 -8.88
N HIS A 174 14.43 16.00 -8.45
CA HIS A 174 15.05 14.67 -8.57
C HIS A 174 14.63 13.69 -7.47
N ALA A 175 14.41 14.14 -6.24
CA ALA A 175 13.85 13.31 -5.17
C ALA A 175 12.35 13.10 -5.39
N ALA A 176 11.66 14.04 -6.03
CA ALA A 176 10.38 13.80 -6.65
C ALA A 176 10.47 12.81 -7.84
N GLU A 177 11.53 12.77 -8.64
CA GLU A 177 11.75 11.68 -9.62
C GLU A 177 12.09 10.33 -8.94
N TRP A 178 12.67 10.33 -7.74
CA TRP A 178 13.09 9.12 -7.00
C TRP A 178 12.04 8.59 -6.01
N LEU A 179 11.16 9.45 -5.50
CA LEU A 179 10.01 9.15 -4.62
C LEU A 179 8.67 9.34 -5.35
N ASP A 180 8.70 9.51 -6.68
CA ASP A 180 7.57 9.67 -7.60
C ASP A 180 6.56 10.77 -7.20
N PHE A 181 7.08 11.96 -6.89
CA PHE A 181 6.30 13.15 -6.61
C PHE A 181 6.66 14.35 -7.48
N HIS A 182 6.83 14.23 -8.81
CA HIS A 182 6.67 15.40 -9.70
C HIS A 182 6.10 15.08 -11.09
N PRO A 183 5.31 16.03 -11.62
CA PRO A 183 4.63 15.88 -12.88
C PRO A 183 5.66 16.08 -14.00
N ALA A 184 6.31 14.98 -14.43
CA ALA A 184 6.06 14.67 -15.82
C ALA A 184 4.54 14.64 -15.89
N ARG A 185 3.92 15.58 -16.62
CA ARG A 185 2.51 15.46 -16.97
C ARG A 185 2.44 14.07 -17.59
N ALA A 186 2.11 13.04 -16.78
CA ALA A 186 1.76 11.71 -17.26
C ALA A 186 0.82 12.05 -18.39
N PRO A 187 1.17 11.71 -19.65
CA PRO A 187 0.59 12.33 -20.84
C PRO A 187 -0.87 12.55 -20.54
N GLU A 188 -1.23 13.83 -20.31
CA GLU A 188 -2.35 14.21 -19.43
C GLU A 188 -3.47 13.22 -19.69
N PRO A 189 -3.78 12.29 -18.74
CA PRO A 189 -4.43 11.02 -19.07
C PRO A 189 -5.54 11.38 -20.01
N SER A 190 -5.36 11.01 -21.30
CA SER A 190 -6.09 11.66 -22.40
C SER A 190 -7.53 11.68 -21.97
N ALA A 191 -8.08 12.89 -21.73
CA ALA A 191 -9.26 13.08 -20.89
C ALA A 191 -10.21 11.91 -21.15
N PRO A 192 -10.53 11.10 -20.12
CA PRO A 192 -11.14 9.80 -20.34
C PRO A 192 -12.28 9.99 -21.33
N LEU A 193 -12.21 9.30 -22.47
CA LEU A 193 -13.37 9.13 -23.34
C LEU A 193 -14.51 8.71 -22.40
N GLY A 194 -15.45 9.62 -22.15
CA GLY A 194 -16.21 9.72 -20.89
C GLY A 194 -16.50 8.37 -20.23
N SER A 195 -15.79 8.07 -19.14
CA SER A 195 -16.01 6.85 -18.38
C SER A 195 -17.16 7.09 -17.40
N ALA A 196 -18.34 6.54 -17.70
CA ALA A 196 -19.50 6.65 -16.82
C ALA A 196 -19.19 6.15 -15.40
N LEU A 197 -18.30 5.16 -15.27
CA LEU A 197 -17.78 4.68 -14.00
C LEU A 197 -16.98 5.77 -13.25
N ALA A 198 -16.03 6.43 -13.90
CA ALA A 198 -15.20 7.45 -13.24
C ALA A 198 -16.04 8.64 -12.79
N ASP A 199 -16.97 9.09 -13.65
CA ASP A 199 -17.91 10.16 -13.31
C ASP A 199 -18.79 9.77 -12.12
N PHE A 200 -19.27 8.53 -12.09
CA PHE A 200 -20.03 8.00 -10.96
C PHE A 200 -19.19 7.94 -9.69
N LEU A 201 -17.94 7.49 -9.74
CA LEU A 201 -17.09 7.43 -8.54
C LEU A 201 -16.72 8.82 -8.01
N ALA A 202 -16.52 9.80 -8.90
CA ALA A 202 -16.12 11.16 -8.54
C ALA A 202 -17.28 12.07 -8.13
N SER A 203 -18.52 11.78 -8.53
CA SER A 203 -19.65 12.66 -8.23
C SER A 203 -19.86 12.78 -6.71
N THR A 204 -19.96 14.01 -6.19
CA THR A 204 -20.22 14.27 -4.77
C THR A 204 -21.49 13.57 -4.31
N GLN A 205 -21.37 12.67 -3.34
CA GLN A 205 -22.53 12.15 -2.63
C GLN A 205 -22.81 13.04 -1.42
N THR A 206 -24.09 13.39 -1.26
CA THR A 206 -24.61 13.99 -0.05
C THR A 206 -25.53 12.98 0.61
N GLY A 207 -25.25 12.62 1.86
CA GLY A 207 -26.00 11.62 2.59
C GLY A 207 -25.47 11.47 4.02
N PRO A 208 -26.24 10.87 4.94
CA PRO A 208 -25.73 10.53 6.27
C PRO A 208 -24.63 9.46 6.16
N GLU A 209 -23.67 9.49 7.08
CA GLU A 209 -22.80 8.33 7.31
C GLU A 209 -23.66 7.11 7.65
N VAL A 210 -23.33 5.96 7.08
CA VAL A 210 -24.05 4.72 7.35
C VAL A 210 -23.52 4.07 8.62
N GLU A 211 -24.40 3.39 9.36
CA GLU A 211 -24.02 2.60 10.52
C GLU A 211 -23.10 1.44 10.11
N GLN A 212 -22.19 1.06 11.00
CA GLN A 212 -21.32 -0.11 10.80
C GLN A 212 -22.17 -1.36 10.55
N GLY A 213 -21.85 -2.09 9.47
CA GLY A 213 -22.59 -3.28 9.06
C GLY A 213 -23.80 -3.00 8.17
N ALA A 214 -24.05 -1.74 7.79
CA ALA A 214 -25.05 -1.40 6.78
C ALA A 214 -24.77 -2.14 5.47
N LEU A 215 -25.84 -2.64 4.86
CA LEU A 215 -25.80 -3.22 3.54
C LEU A 215 -25.76 -2.11 2.50
N GLY A 216 -24.82 -2.19 1.56
CA GLY A 216 -24.73 -1.25 0.46
C GLY A 216 -25.79 -1.50 -0.61
N ALA A 217 -26.04 -0.50 -1.44
CA ALA A 217 -26.86 -0.62 -2.64
C ALA A 217 -25.95 -0.73 -3.88
N GLU A 218 -26.08 -1.82 -4.64
CA GLU A 218 -25.30 -2.04 -5.87
C GLU A 218 -25.93 -1.31 -7.06
N SER A 219 -25.12 -0.66 -7.88
CA SER A 219 -25.55 -0.01 -9.12
C SER A 219 -25.83 -1.01 -10.24
N ASP A 220 -26.44 -0.51 -11.32
CA ASP A 220 -26.34 -1.18 -12.63
C ASP A 220 -24.89 -1.22 -13.13
N TRP A 221 -24.65 -1.96 -14.21
CA TRP A 221 -23.36 -1.95 -14.89
C TRP A 221 -23.07 -0.57 -15.48
N LEU A 222 -21.97 0.02 -15.04
CA LEU A 222 -21.46 1.30 -15.51
C LEU A 222 -20.34 1.04 -16.51
N PHE A 223 -20.44 1.68 -17.67
CA PHE A 223 -19.41 1.62 -18.70
C PHE A 223 -18.09 2.22 -18.17
N HIS A 224 -17.00 1.45 -18.29
CA HIS A 224 -15.67 1.92 -17.96
C HIS A 224 -14.91 2.36 -19.21
N CYS A 225 -14.71 1.44 -20.17
CA CYS A 225 -14.03 1.72 -21.43
C CYS A 225 -14.30 0.66 -22.52
N GLU A 226 -13.88 0.99 -23.75
CA GLU A 226 -13.61 0.01 -24.80
C GLU A 226 -12.11 -0.32 -24.79
N PHE A 227 -11.79 -1.60 -24.85
CA PHE A 227 -10.45 -2.16 -24.74
C PHE A 227 -10.18 -3.06 -25.95
N GLU A 228 -9.26 -2.67 -26.83
CA GLU A 228 -8.92 -3.47 -28.01
C GLU A 228 -7.88 -4.53 -27.67
N ILE A 229 -8.27 -5.80 -27.82
CA ILE A 229 -7.38 -6.95 -27.68
C ILE A 229 -6.88 -7.32 -29.08
N GLN A 230 -5.56 -7.29 -29.28
CA GLN A 230 -4.91 -7.69 -30.52
C GLN A 230 -4.39 -9.11 -30.45
N GLY A 231 -4.04 -9.58 -29.25
CA GLY A 231 -3.70 -10.95 -28.94
C GLY A 231 -4.91 -11.90 -28.91
N LYS A 232 -4.66 -13.11 -28.44
CA LYS A 232 -5.65 -14.18 -28.25
C LYS A 232 -5.91 -14.49 -26.79
N ARG A 233 -5.23 -13.81 -25.87
CA ARG A 233 -5.33 -14.07 -24.44
C ARG A 233 -5.65 -12.77 -23.69
N LEU A 234 -6.76 -12.82 -22.97
CA LEU A 234 -7.22 -11.80 -22.03
C LEU A 234 -6.84 -12.24 -20.62
N GLN A 235 -6.35 -11.33 -19.80
CA GLN A 235 -5.96 -11.62 -18.42
C GLN A 235 -6.60 -10.62 -17.46
N LEU A 236 -7.08 -11.13 -16.32
CA LEU A 236 -7.50 -10.32 -15.16
C LEU A 236 -6.62 -10.71 -13.98
N LEU A 237 -5.93 -9.74 -13.40
CA LEU A 237 -4.90 -9.97 -12.39
C LEU A 237 -4.69 -8.75 -11.49
N ASP A 238 -3.87 -8.88 -10.45
CA ASP A 238 -3.36 -7.75 -9.69
C ASP A 238 -2.63 -6.76 -10.60
N VAL A 239 -2.85 -5.47 -10.42
CA VAL A 239 -2.09 -4.43 -11.13
C VAL A 239 -0.56 -4.58 -11.04
N LEU A 240 -0.02 -5.05 -9.91
CA LEU A 240 1.40 -5.33 -9.67
C LEU A 240 1.96 -6.37 -10.63
N MET A 241 1.10 -7.27 -11.09
CA MET A 241 1.46 -8.39 -11.93
C MET A 241 1.17 -8.13 -13.41
N ALA A 242 0.69 -6.93 -13.78
CA ALA A 242 0.38 -6.57 -15.16
C ALA A 242 1.58 -6.78 -16.09
N GLY A 243 1.47 -7.76 -17.00
CA GLY A 243 2.54 -8.18 -17.91
C GLY A 243 3.21 -9.51 -17.53
N ASN A 244 2.80 -10.16 -16.44
CA ASN A 244 3.26 -11.48 -16.06
C ASN A 244 2.31 -12.57 -16.59
N ASP A 245 2.78 -13.41 -17.52
CA ASP A 245 2.00 -14.50 -18.15
C ASP A 245 1.68 -15.68 -17.21
N GLY A 246 2.19 -15.67 -15.98
CA GLY A 246 1.99 -16.75 -15.00
C GLY A 246 0.93 -16.48 -13.93
N GLU A 247 0.36 -15.27 -13.88
CA GLU A 247 -0.44 -14.80 -12.74
C GLU A 247 -1.90 -14.50 -13.10
N GLY A 248 -2.78 -14.50 -12.09
CA GLY A 248 -4.21 -14.18 -12.26
C GLY A 248 -4.98 -15.20 -13.11
N VAL A 249 -6.03 -14.73 -13.79
CA VAL A 249 -6.93 -15.57 -14.59
C VAL A 249 -6.85 -15.19 -16.05
N ILE A 250 -6.46 -16.16 -16.89
CA ILE A 250 -6.32 -16.01 -18.34
C ILE A 250 -7.47 -16.70 -19.06
N LEU A 251 -8.05 -16.04 -20.06
CA LEU A 251 -9.06 -16.56 -20.97
C LEU A 251 -8.59 -16.42 -22.43
N GLU A 252 -8.74 -17.49 -23.20
CA GLU A 252 -8.58 -17.41 -24.65
C GLU A 252 -9.77 -16.66 -25.28
N VAL A 253 -9.47 -15.62 -26.04
CA VAL A 253 -10.45 -14.73 -26.68
C VAL A 253 -10.09 -14.50 -28.15
N SER A 254 -11.07 -14.08 -28.93
CA SER A 254 -10.81 -13.58 -30.29
C SER A 254 -10.29 -12.14 -30.21
N PRO A 255 -9.30 -11.75 -31.03
CA PRO A 255 -8.93 -10.36 -31.18
C PRO A 255 -10.13 -9.47 -31.56
N GLY A 256 -10.17 -8.26 -31.02
CA GLY A 256 -11.22 -7.28 -31.29
C GLY A 256 -11.50 -6.37 -30.10
N VAL A 257 -12.52 -5.53 -30.26
CA VAL A 257 -12.94 -4.57 -29.23
C VAL A 257 -13.75 -5.28 -28.15
N HIS A 258 -13.28 -5.16 -26.92
CA HIS A 258 -13.95 -5.60 -25.70
C HIS A 258 -14.49 -4.39 -24.94
N VAL A 259 -15.49 -4.61 -24.11
CA VAL A 259 -16.07 -3.60 -23.22
C VAL A 259 -15.71 -3.99 -21.80
N VAL A 260 -15.21 -3.03 -21.04
CA VAL A 260 -15.02 -3.14 -19.60
C VAL A 260 -16.14 -2.37 -18.91
N GLU A 261 -16.79 -3.02 -17.96
CA GLU A 261 -17.86 -2.43 -17.16
C GLU A 261 -17.66 -2.79 -15.69
N ALA A 262 -18.17 -1.97 -14.79
CA ALA A 262 -18.12 -2.24 -13.36
C ALA A 262 -19.46 -1.97 -12.69
N ARG A 263 -19.68 -2.62 -11.55
CA ARG A 263 -20.74 -2.25 -10.61
C ARG A 263 -20.13 -1.60 -9.38
N VAL A 264 -20.87 -0.67 -8.79
CA VAL A 264 -20.44 0.08 -7.61
C VAL A 264 -21.44 -0.15 -6.48
N MET A 265 -20.92 -0.57 -5.33
CA MET A 265 -21.64 -0.61 -4.07
C MET A 265 -21.59 0.76 -3.40
N THR A 266 -22.77 1.31 -3.06
CA THR A 266 -22.90 2.59 -2.36
C THR A 266 -23.26 2.37 -0.90
N TYR A 267 -22.48 2.98 0.00
CA TYR A 267 -22.62 2.96 1.46
C TYR A 267 -22.76 4.40 1.98
N GLY A 268 -23.94 4.99 1.84
CA GLY A 268 -24.16 6.39 2.22
C GLY A 268 -23.35 7.35 1.34
N ILE A 269 -22.23 7.83 1.87
CA ILE A 269 -21.28 8.72 1.18
C ILE A 269 -20.07 8.00 0.57
N ASP A 270 -19.90 6.70 0.85
CA ASP A 270 -18.78 5.90 0.33
C ASP A 270 -19.23 5.05 -0.87
N ARG A 271 -18.35 4.87 -1.84
CA ARG A 271 -18.57 4.10 -3.06
C ARG A 271 -17.39 3.19 -3.31
N ARG A 272 -17.67 1.90 -3.48
CA ARG A 272 -16.66 0.87 -3.73
C ARG A 272 -17.05 0.05 -4.94
N ILE A 273 -16.08 -0.28 -5.79
CA ILE A 273 -16.33 -1.15 -6.93
C ILE A 273 -16.64 -2.54 -6.38
N SER A 274 -17.83 -3.07 -6.67
CA SER A 274 -18.25 -4.39 -6.22
C SER A 274 -17.88 -5.48 -7.19
N ARG A 275 -17.87 -5.16 -8.49
CA ARG A 275 -17.61 -6.10 -9.58
C ARG A 275 -16.98 -5.39 -10.75
N VAL A 276 -16.17 -6.13 -11.51
CA VAL A 276 -15.72 -5.71 -12.84
C VAL A 276 -15.85 -6.87 -13.80
N ARG A 277 -16.26 -6.57 -15.03
CA ARG A 277 -16.32 -7.55 -16.10
C ARG A 277 -15.71 -7.00 -17.38
N VAL A 278 -15.21 -7.92 -18.20
CA VAL A 278 -14.72 -7.66 -19.55
C VAL A 278 -15.30 -8.70 -20.49
N HIS A 279 -15.84 -8.25 -21.62
CA HIS A 279 -16.46 -9.13 -22.63
C HIS A 279 -16.38 -8.49 -24.03
N PRO A 280 -16.57 -9.25 -25.12
CA PRO A 280 -16.54 -8.71 -26.48
C PRO A 280 -17.69 -7.73 -26.68
N LYS A 281 -17.45 -6.68 -27.47
CA LYS A 281 -18.47 -5.67 -27.76
C LYS A 281 -19.65 -6.30 -28.50
N GLY A 282 -20.84 -6.19 -27.92
CA GLY A 282 -22.08 -6.78 -28.44
C GLY A 282 -22.39 -8.19 -27.91
N GLU A 283 -21.49 -8.83 -27.17
CA GLU A 283 -21.68 -10.16 -26.56
C GLU A 283 -21.71 -10.04 -25.03
N ILE A 284 -22.85 -9.60 -24.47
CA ILE A 284 -23.03 -9.52 -23.02
C ILE A 284 -23.33 -10.92 -22.49
N GLY A 285 -22.38 -11.51 -21.78
CA GLY A 285 -22.55 -12.81 -21.14
C GLY A 285 -23.23 -12.74 -19.75
N THR A 286 -23.58 -13.92 -19.26
CA THR A 286 -24.05 -14.16 -17.89
C THR A 286 -22.96 -14.85 -17.07
N PRO A 287 -22.91 -14.67 -15.74
CA PRO A 287 -21.93 -15.38 -14.91
C PRO A 287 -22.04 -16.90 -15.07
N GLY A 288 -20.90 -17.54 -15.34
CA GLY A 288 -20.73 -18.98 -15.52
C GLY A 288 -20.03 -19.65 -14.35
N ALA A 289 -19.27 -20.70 -14.65
CA ALA A 289 -18.45 -21.39 -13.67
C ALA A 289 -17.30 -20.50 -13.16
N LEU A 290 -16.80 -20.82 -11.96
CA LEU A 290 -15.60 -20.21 -11.41
C LEU A 290 -14.42 -20.51 -12.35
N ALA A 291 -13.80 -19.45 -12.86
CA ALA A 291 -12.62 -19.52 -13.72
C ALA A 291 -11.33 -19.62 -12.90
N GLY A 292 -11.31 -18.97 -11.73
CA GLY A 292 -10.16 -18.95 -10.82
C GLY A 292 -10.33 -17.87 -9.77
N GLU A 293 -9.21 -17.45 -9.19
CA GLU A 293 -9.16 -16.38 -8.20
C GLU A 293 -8.02 -15.41 -8.54
N VAL A 294 -8.16 -14.15 -8.15
CA VAL A 294 -7.12 -13.13 -8.24
C VAL A 294 -6.75 -12.67 -6.84
N GLY A 295 -5.47 -12.82 -6.47
CA GLY A 295 -4.91 -12.15 -5.29
C GLY A 295 -4.65 -10.68 -5.62
N VAL A 296 -4.98 -9.78 -4.70
CA VAL A 296 -4.86 -8.33 -4.84
C VAL A 296 -4.12 -7.74 -3.63
N ASP A 297 -3.05 -7.01 -3.88
CA ASP A 297 -2.05 -6.49 -2.93
C ASP A 297 -1.91 -4.96 -2.96
N LEU A 298 -2.36 -4.32 -4.04
CA LEU A 298 -2.46 -2.86 -4.16
C LEU A 298 -3.90 -2.42 -4.33
N ALA A 299 -4.85 -3.11 -3.69
CA ALA A 299 -6.26 -2.74 -3.71
C ALA A 299 -6.87 -2.51 -5.11
N ALA A 300 -6.33 -3.13 -6.17
CA ALA A 300 -6.79 -2.94 -7.54
C ALA A 300 -6.41 -4.10 -8.47
N VAL A 301 -7.22 -4.30 -9.51
CA VAL A 301 -6.96 -5.25 -10.60
C VAL A 301 -6.72 -4.55 -11.93
N ALA A 302 -5.93 -5.19 -12.79
CA ALA A 302 -5.71 -4.83 -14.17
C ALA A 302 -6.41 -5.81 -15.11
N ILE A 303 -6.74 -5.33 -16.30
CA ILE A 303 -7.21 -6.14 -17.43
C ILE A 303 -6.20 -5.97 -18.56
N CYS A 304 -5.67 -7.08 -19.09
CA CYS A 304 -4.54 -7.03 -20.02
C CYS A 304 -4.74 -7.89 -21.27
N ASP A 305 -4.16 -7.43 -22.37
CA ASP A 305 -3.84 -8.24 -23.54
C ASP A 305 -2.46 -8.86 -23.25
N VAL A 306 -2.47 -10.05 -22.65
CA VAL A 306 -1.25 -10.66 -22.09
C VAL A 306 -0.24 -10.98 -23.19
N ASP A 307 -0.69 -11.31 -24.40
CA ASP A 307 0.22 -11.60 -25.52
C ASP A 307 1.07 -10.38 -25.90
N ARG A 308 0.51 -9.16 -25.77
CA ARG A 308 1.23 -7.92 -26.07
C ARG A 308 2.08 -7.50 -24.89
N LEU A 309 1.48 -7.45 -23.70
CA LEU A 309 2.12 -6.89 -22.53
C LEU A 309 3.24 -7.79 -21.99
N ALA A 310 3.02 -9.11 -21.94
CA ALA A 310 4.03 -10.05 -21.45
C ALA A 310 5.22 -10.21 -22.40
N ALA A 311 4.98 -10.22 -23.71
CA ALA A 311 6.06 -10.24 -24.69
C ALA A 311 6.98 -9.01 -24.54
N TRP A 312 6.40 -7.81 -24.39
CA TRP A 312 7.18 -6.61 -24.13
C TRP A 312 7.89 -6.65 -22.78
N ALA A 313 7.20 -7.06 -21.70
CA ALA A 313 7.78 -7.15 -20.37
C ALA A 313 8.99 -8.09 -20.32
N GLN A 314 8.92 -9.22 -21.02
CA GLN A 314 10.01 -10.18 -21.13
C GLN A 314 11.21 -9.61 -21.92
N ASP A 315 10.96 -8.90 -23.01
CA ASP A 315 12.01 -8.37 -23.88
C ASP A 315 12.66 -7.09 -23.31
N HIS A 316 11.94 -6.32 -22.49
CA HIS A 316 12.33 -4.98 -22.02
C HIS A 316 12.00 -4.76 -20.52
N GLU A 317 12.47 -5.68 -19.65
CA GLU A 317 12.15 -5.70 -18.21
C GLU A 317 12.32 -4.33 -17.51
N ASP A 318 13.42 -3.62 -17.75
CA ASP A 318 13.69 -2.32 -17.11
C ASP A 318 12.71 -1.21 -17.56
N GLU A 319 12.22 -1.26 -18.80
CA GLU A 319 11.20 -0.34 -19.30
C GLU A 319 9.84 -0.69 -18.75
N TRP A 320 9.53 -1.98 -18.70
CA TRP A 320 8.30 -2.50 -18.09
C TRP A 320 8.21 -2.15 -16.61
N GLN A 321 9.28 -2.33 -15.83
CA GLN A 321 9.31 -1.94 -14.41
C GLN A 321 9.05 -0.44 -14.21
N ARG A 322 9.64 0.41 -15.05
CA ARG A 322 9.43 1.86 -14.97
C ARG A 322 8.01 2.27 -15.31
N TRP A 323 7.44 1.70 -16.37
CA TRP A 323 6.04 1.90 -16.74
C TRP A 323 5.08 1.33 -15.69
N GLY A 324 5.36 0.13 -15.19
CA GLY A 324 4.59 -0.58 -14.18
C GLY A 324 4.50 0.22 -12.89
N ASN A 325 5.61 0.80 -12.42
CA ASN A 325 5.61 1.66 -11.23
C ASN A 325 4.55 2.77 -11.28
N GLN A 326 4.32 3.36 -12.46
CA GLN A 326 3.30 4.40 -12.63
C GLN A 326 1.88 3.82 -12.57
N LEU A 327 1.64 2.60 -13.07
CA LEU A 327 0.39 1.87 -12.91
C LEU A 327 0.16 1.39 -11.46
N TRP A 328 1.22 1.05 -10.74
CA TRP A 328 1.16 0.50 -9.38
C TRP A 328 0.95 1.59 -8.34
N TYR A 329 1.78 2.63 -8.41
CA TYR A 329 1.90 3.66 -7.37
C TYR A 329 1.41 5.04 -7.82
N GLY A 330 1.33 5.29 -9.14
CA GLY A 330 0.95 6.60 -9.70
C GLY A 330 -0.57 6.80 -9.88
N ARG A 331 -1.40 5.87 -9.43
CA ARG A 331 -2.86 5.98 -9.57
C ARG A 331 -3.43 6.98 -8.59
N THR A 332 -4.27 7.88 -9.10
CA THR A 332 -4.95 8.91 -8.31
C THR A 332 -6.47 8.76 -8.33
N THR A 333 -6.99 7.78 -9.08
CA THR A 333 -8.41 7.52 -9.23
C THR A 333 -8.73 6.04 -9.01
N PRO A 334 -9.93 5.68 -8.54
CA PRO A 334 -10.29 4.27 -8.28
C PRO A 334 -10.55 3.44 -9.54
N ALA A 335 -10.54 4.07 -10.72
CA ALA A 335 -10.65 3.43 -12.01
C ALA A 335 -9.96 4.30 -13.05
N GLY A 336 -9.35 3.68 -14.05
CA GLY A 336 -8.65 4.42 -15.08
C GLY A 336 -8.06 3.53 -16.17
N LEU A 337 -7.41 4.20 -17.12
CA LEU A 337 -6.75 3.58 -18.25
C LEU A 337 -5.28 3.96 -18.22
N TYR A 338 -4.40 2.97 -18.36
CA TYR A 338 -2.97 3.20 -18.36
C TYR A 338 -2.37 2.83 -19.73
N PRO A 339 -1.98 3.80 -20.57
CA PRO A 339 -1.47 3.52 -21.91
C PRO A 339 -0.10 2.86 -21.84
N CYS A 340 0.14 1.88 -22.70
CA CYS A 340 1.42 1.21 -22.87
C CYS A 340 1.84 1.30 -24.35
N GLU A 341 2.42 2.43 -24.73
CA GLU A 341 2.88 2.68 -26.10
C GLU A 341 3.85 1.61 -26.64
N PRO A 342 4.85 1.12 -25.87
CA PRO A 342 5.76 0.09 -26.36
C PRO A 342 5.05 -1.22 -26.73
N ALA A 343 4.08 -1.65 -25.91
CA ALA A 343 3.27 -2.84 -26.16
C ALA A 343 2.08 -2.56 -27.10
N LYS A 344 1.86 -1.30 -27.50
CA LYS A 344 0.74 -0.84 -28.35
C LYS A 344 -0.61 -1.29 -27.82
N THR A 345 -0.81 -1.12 -26.51
CA THR A 345 -2.04 -1.49 -25.81
C THR A 345 -2.37 -0.47 -24.72
N VAL A 346 -3.53 -0.61 -24.11
CA VAL A 346 -3.95 0.12 -22.92
C VAL A 346 -4.30 -0.88 -21.83
N VAL A 347 -4.04 -0.56 -20.56
CA VAL A 347 -4.39 -1.41 -19.42
C VAL A 347 -5.49 -0.73 -18.62
N PRO A 348 -6.76 -1.17 -18.77
CA PRO A 348 -7.82 -0.78 -17.85
C PRO A 348 -7.53 -1.30 -16.45
N PHE A 349 -7.81 -0.48 -15.44
CA PHE A 349 -7.70 -0.87 -14.04
C PHE A 349 -8.88 -0.35 -13.23
N VAL A 350 -9.18 -1.05 -12.13
CA VAL A 350 -10.18 -0.67 -11.14
C VAL A 350 -9.74 -1.09 -9.74
N ASP A 351 -10.09 -0.30 -8.73
CA ASP A 351 -9.92 -0.67 -7.32
C ASP A 351 -10.82 -1.87 -6.96
N SER A 352 -10.37 -2.69 -6.01
CA SER A 352 -11.04 -3.94 -5.61
C SER A 352 -11.79 -3.80 -4.29
N GLY A 353 -13.06 -3.38 -4.32
CA GLY A 353 -13.91 -3.37 -3.13
C GLY A 353 -13.30 -2.61 -1.94
N PHE A 354 -12.98 -3.34 -0.86
CA PHE A 354 -12.35 -2.79 0.35
C PHE A 354 -10.80 -2.82 0.34
N GLY A 355 -10.19 -3.26 -0.76
CA GLY A 355 -8.75 -3.22 -0.97
C GLY A 355 -8.16 -4.60 -1.21
N ASP A 356 -7.14 -4.96 -0.43
CA ASP A 356 -6.39 -6.19 -0.61
C ASP A 356 -7.23 -7.45 -0.28
N GLY A 357 -6.95 -8.55 -0.97
CA GLY A 357 -7.64 -9.82 -0.72
C GLY A 357 -7.52 -10.82 -1.86
N THR A 358 -8.26 -11.92 -1.77
CA THR A 358 -8.39 -12.90 -2.84
C THR A 358 -9.83 -12.91 -3.32
N TYR A 359 -10.03 -12.69 -4.62
CA TYR A 359 -11.35 -12.48 -5.20
C TYR A 359 -11.67 -13.52 -6.27
N PRO A 360 -12.87 -14.12 -6.25
CA PRO A 360 -13.27 -15.08 -7.26
C PRO A 360 -13.49 -14.40 -8.61
N VAL A 361 -13.05 -15.07 -9.67
CA VAL A 361 -13.27 -14.67 -11.06
C VAL A 361 -14.08 -15.75 -11.75
N TYR A 362 -15.17 -15.35 -12.39
CA TYR A 362 -16.08 -16.24 -13.11
C TYR A 362 -15.94 -16.04 -14.61
N TYR A 363 -16.20 -17.07 -15.40
CA TYR A 363 -16.39 -16.89 -16.83
C TYR A 363 -17.68 -16.11 -17.09
N SER A 364 -17.65 -15.20 -18.06
CA SER A 364 -18.85 -14.62 -18.65
C SER A 364 -19.26 -15.47 -19.85
N MET A 365 -20.46 -16.04 -19.82
CA MET A 365 -20.94 -17.03 -20.77
C MET A 365 -22.00 -16.44 -21.71
N ASN A 366 -21.82 -16.61 -23.02
CA ASN A 366 -22.80 -16.27 -24.05
C ASN A 366 -22.99 -17.47 -24.99
N ASP A 367 -24.23 -17.90 -25.22
CA ASP A 367 -24.58 -19.09 -26.02
C ASP A 367 -23.76 -20.35 -25.66
N GLY A 368 -23.50 -20.55 -24.36
CA GLY A 368 -22.76 -21.71 -23.84
C GLY A 368 -21.23 -21.63 -24.01
N ARG A 369 -20.69 -20.53 -24.53
CA ARG A 369 -19.25 -20.28 -24.69
C ARG A 369 -18.76 -19.24 -23.69
N ALA A 370 -17.57 -19.42 -23.13
CA ALA A 370 -16.89 -18.38 -22.37
C ALA A 370 -16.44 -17.27 -23.31
N VAL A 371 -16.93 -16.06 -23.08
CA VAL A 371 -16.62 -14.87 -23.89
C VAL A 371 -15.85 -13.83 -23.10
N GLY A 372 -15.88 -13.87 -21.76
CA GLY A 372 -15.25 -12.87 -20.92
C GLY A 372 -14.97 -13.34 -19.50
N LEU A 373 -14.54 -12.41 -18.65
CA LEU A 373 -14.26 -12.63 -17.23
C LEU A 373 -15.05 -11.63 -16.37
N GLU A 374 -15.49 -12.06 -15.19
CA GLU A 374 -16.11 -11.22 -14.17
C GLU A 374 -15.46 -11.48 -12.81
N ALA A 375 -14.83 -10.47 -12.21
CA ALA A 375 -14.33 -10.52 -10.84
C ALA A 375 -15.35 -9.92 -9.87
N VAL A 376 -15.54 -10.58 -8.73
CA VAL A 376 -16.50 -10.17 -7.68
C VAL A 376 -15.74 -9.79 -6.41
N PHE A 377 -15.68 -8.50 -6.10
CA PHE A 377 -15.02 -7.95 -4.91
C PHE A 377 -15.94 -7.89 -3.70
N LEU A 378 -17.19 -7.47 -3.92
CA LEU A 378 -18.21 -7.34 -2.89
C LEU A 378 -19.46 -8.10 -3.32
N ARG A 379 -19.97 -8.98 -2.45
CA ARG A 379 -21.19 -9.73 -2.72
C ARG A 379 -22.41 -8.89 -2.32
N SER A 380 -23.41 -8.83 -3.21
CA SER A 380 -24.72 -8.29 -2.83
C SER A 380 -25.38 -9.24 -1.82
N PRO A 381 -25.96 -8.72 -0.73
CA PRO A 381 -26.67 -9.54 0.27
C PRO A 381 -27.87 -10.31 -0.31
N ASP A 382 -28.43 -9.84 -1.43
CA ASP A 382 -29.52 -10.54 -2.14
C ASP A 382 -29.04 -11.71 -2.98
N ALA A 383 -27.72 -11.86 -3.18
CA ALA A 383 -27.13 -13.07 -3.74
C ALA A 383 -27.16 -14.20 -2.71
N ARG A 384 -28.37 -14.65 -2.35
CA ARG A 384 -28.57 -15.97 -1.74
C ARG A 384 -28.14 -17.00 -2.77
N GLU A 385 -26.86 -17.39 -2.74
CA GLU A 385 -26.37 -18.53 -3.49
C GLU A 385 -27.24 -19.74 -3.13
N ARG A 386 -28.03 -20.21 -4.10
CA ARG A 386 -28.41 -21.62 -4.15
C ARG A 386 -27.10 -22.36 -4.35
N VAL A 387 -26.48 -22.78 -3.25
CA VAL A 387 -25.45 -23.83 -3.27
C VAL A 387 -26.15 -25.07 -3.80
N VAL A 388 -26.09 -25.28 -5.11
CA VAL A 388 -26.41 -26.57 -5.70
C VAL A 388 -25.24 -27.45 -5.35
N HIS A 389 -25.38 -28.21 -4.26
CA HIS A 389 -24.54 -29.39 -4.05
C HIS A 389 -24.74 -30.30 -5.27
N LEU A 390 -23.73 -30.38 -6.14
CA LEU A 390 -23.56 -31.48 -7.08
C LEU A 390 -22.79 -32.60 -6.39
#